data_AF-A0AA39KBN6-F1
#
_entry.id   AF-A0AA39KBN6-F1
#
_cell.length_a   1.000
_cell.length_b   1.000
_cell.length_c   1.000
_cell.angle_alpha   90.00
_cell.angle_beta   90.00
_cell.angle_gamma   90.00
#
_symmetry.space_group_name_H-M   'P 1'
#
loop_
_entity.id
_entity.type
_entity.pdbx_description
1 polymer ?
#
loop_
_entity_poly.entity_id
_entity_poly.type
_entity_poly.pdbx_seq_one_letter_code
_entity_poly.pdbx_strand_id
1 'polypeptide(L)'
;MDDPVLTYIVNHVFMPPALPQADDRDISHDAALCHAVLDCARRYRSHLLNDAHKLRNWDNIIKMLQNFEATLSNTLGSAEVYKQLSSMEIGDTLVFHINGQNACVVFRKRATEVIYEAFEVMFPNEKVMGAIGKLISSFPGPAIAVPSETFEVPAFRQELASFLVEMHNDFLKEALPTSRKAGHDVIEEREPAHPRFITQLLTGILYGQGGRAADVKRFSKRINDDIRWLKAKLPWRRSPIWLVLRIALQSSLFEGVDHSDYKNFLAYFLASILGQAMLKGWSSDLIDIMKKKMCRRLAKLGSSTPEFLQQKVQSVGKEVNALIERRGRDIEVQQQKSSEWNPSKLDIAADTTITLPNSHSYIEGILQHASSPQLVSPFSPSHVPRLKDNPDFSSFTKDCLSLAFKEDKFIALADFEYCVENHFDTWISQTLHQSTTSKILSVCLFEYMATAEAAYLSNVEDESIMLLTIIDLWVALDKVAVAQYPLLHNYSPEVPADLLKPLLL
;
A
#
# COMPACT_ATOMS: atom_id res chain seq x y z
N MET A 1 13.31 21.19 13.07
CA MET A 1 12.46 21.02 11.87
C MET A 1 11.09 21.56 12.17
N ASP A 2 10.52 22.32 11.24
CA ASP A 2 9.17 22.86 11.35
C ASP A 2 8.13 21.77 11.12
N ASP A 3 6.92 21.98 11.63
CA ASP A 3 5.86 20.97 11.61
C ASP A 3 5.38 20.59 10.20
N PRO A 4 5.20 21.55 9.24
CA PRO A 4 4.85 21.23 7.86
C PRO A 4 5.95 20.40 7.15
N VAL A 5 7.22 20.78 7.36
CA VAL A 5 8.38 20.07 6.81
C VAL A 5 8.44 18.63 7.35
N LEU A 6 8.25 18.46 8.66
CA LEU A 6 8.26 17.13 9.26
C LEU A 6 7.10 16.28 8.74
N THR A 7 5.92 16.88 8.54
CA THR A 7 4.75 16.23 7.93
C THR A 7 5.05 15.74 6.51
N TYR A 8 5.64 16.59 5.68
CA TYR A 8 6.09 16.24 4.33
C TYR A 8 7.06 15.03 4.36
N ILE A 9 8.10 15.11 5.20
CA ILE A 9 9.08 14.01 5.33
C ILE A 9 8.40 12.73 5.78
N VAL A 10 7.47 12.78 6.74
CA VAL A 10 6.78 11.58 7.22
C VAL A 10 5.88 10.97 6.13
N ASN A 11 5.14 11.79 5.39
CA ASN A 11 4.31 11.33 4.26
C ASN A 11 5.14 10.60 3.21
N HIS A 12 6.33 11.12 2.86
CA HIS A 12 7.15 10.53 1.81
C HIS A 12 8.13 9.44 2.30
N VAL A 13 8.58 9.47 3.55
CA VAL A 13 9.54 8.46 4.09
C VAL A 13 8.78 7.30 4.71
N PHE A 14 7.82 7.57 5.59
CA PHE A 14 7.09 6.56 6.35
C PHE A 14 5.87 6.03 5.61
N MET A 15 5.20 6.87 4.82
CA MET A 15 3.95 6.56 4.13
C MET A 15 2.89 6.00 5.10
N PRO A 16 2.35 6.84 6.01
CA PRO A 16 1.24 6.45 6.85
C PRO A 16 -0.01 6.10 6.00
N PRO A 17 -1.02 5.40 6.55
CA PRO A 17 -2.23 5.05 5.80
C PRO A 17 -3.01 6.26 5.27
N ALA A 18 -3.04 7.35 6.04
CA ALA A 18 -3.64 8.61 5.63
C ALA A 18 -2.57 9.48 4.95
N LEU A 19 -2.53 9.43 3.62
CA LEU A 19 -1.69 10.27 2.77
C LEU A 19 -2.47 11.48 2.24
N PRO A 20 -1.79 12.57 1.87
CA PRO A 20 -2.43 13.68 1.18
C PRO A 20 -3.14 13.21 -0.10
N GLN A 21 -4.18 13.93 -0.48
CA GLN A 21 -5.02 13.62 -1.65
C GLN A 21 -4.83 14.63 -2.80
N ALA A 22 -3.87 15.53 -2.63
CA ALA A 22 -3.47 16.56 -3.58
C ALA A 22 -1.94 16.68 -3.52
N ASP A 23 -1.36 17.18 -4.61
CA ASP A 23 0.08 17.45 -4.68
C ASP A 23 0.53 18.36 -3.53
N ASP A 24 1.50 17.87 -2.75
CA ASP A 24 2.12 18.57 -1.62
C ASP A 24 3.60 18.89 -1.90
N ARG A 25 4.05 18.66 -3.14
CA ARG A 25 5.43 18.95 -3.56
C ARG A 25 5.71 20.43 -3.47
N ASP A 26 6.77 20.73 -2.72
CA ASP A 26 7.41 22.04 -2.66
C ASP A 26 8.92 21.79 -2.65
N ILE A 27 9.64 22.53 -3.48
CA ILE A 27 11.09 22.46 -3.53
C ILE A 27 11.71 22.76 -2.17
N SER A 28 11.09 23.62 -1.36
CA SER A 28 11.58 23.95 -0.02
C SER A 28 11.51 22.74 0.92
N HIS A 29 10.44 21.94 0.80
CA HIS A 29 10.26 20.71 1.55
C HIS A 29 11.18 19.59 1.06
N ASP A 30 11.38 19.47 -0.26
CA ASP A 30 12.34 18.54 -0.85
C ASP A 30 13.79 18.86 -0.45
N ALA A 31 14.16 20.15 -0.44
CA ALA A 31 15.44 20.63 0.08
C ALA A 31 15.59 20.30 1.56
N ALA A 32 14.55 20.54 2.37
CA ALA A 32 14.57 20.18 3.79
C ALA A 32 14.64 18.67 4.03
N LEU A 33 14.06 17.84 3.16
CA LEU A 33 14.24 16.38 3.19
C LEU A 33 15.69 16.00 2.89
N CYS A 34 16.30 16.59 1.87
CA CYS A 34 17.72 16.39 1.57
C CYS A 34 18.62 16.80 2.74
N HIS A 35 18.35 17.97 3.32
CA HIS A 35 19.02 18.48 4.50
C HIS A 35 18.92 17.52 5.69
N ALA A 36 17.72 17.00 5.95
CA ALA A 36 17.49 16.03 7.03
C ALA A 36 18.30 14.74 6.84
N VAL A 37 18.44 14.27 5.59
CA VAL A 37 19.27 13.12 5.24
C VAL A 37 20.75 13.44 5.45
N LEU A 38 21.23 14.60 4.99
CA LEU A 38 22.60 15.08 5.16
C LEU A 38 22.99 15.20 6.64
N ASP A 39 22.18 15.87 7.44
CA ASP A 39 22.42 16.04 8.88
C ASP A 39 22.34 14.70 9.63
N CYS A 40 21.50 13.78 9.16
CA CYS A 40 21.49 12.42 9.70
C CYS A 40 22.76 11.64 9.31
N ALA A 41 23.26 11.81 8.08
CA ALA A 41 24.51 11.18 7.62
C ALA A 41 25.72 11.68 8.42
N ARG A 42 25.79 12.98 8.72
CA ARG A 42 26.83 13.56 9.60
C ARG A 42 26.82 12.93 10.99
N ARG A 43 25.64 12.78 11.60
CA ARG A 43 25.47 12.11 12.91
C ARG A 43 25.73 10.61 12.85
N TYR A 44 25.40 9.95 11.74
CA TYR A 44 25.68 8.53 11.55
C TYR A 44 27.19 8.28 11.45
N ARG A 45 27.90 9.11 10.68
CA ARG A 45 29.36 9.06 10.54
C ARG A 45 30.09 9.11 11.88
N SER A 46 29.62 9.90 12.85
CA SER A 46 30.28 10.01 14.16
C SER A 46 30.27 8.71 14.96
N HIS A 47 29.47 7.72 14.60
CA HIS A 47 29.49 6.37 15.22
C HIS A 47 30.50 5.42 14.56
N LEU A 48 31.13 5.83 13.47
CA LEU A 48 32.03 4.99 12.66
C LEU A 48 33.51 5.30 12.89
N LEU A 49 33.85 6.03 13.96
CA LEU A 49 35.20 6.55 14.21
C LEU A 49 36.31 5.48 14.27
N ASN A 50 35.92 4.23 14.57
CA ASN A 50 36.84 3.10 14.67
C ASN A 50 37.09 2.37 13.33
N ASP A 51 36.41 2.78 12.24
CA ASP A 51 36.52 2.14 10.92
C ASP A 51 36.93 3.19 9.87
N ALA A 52 38.24 3.29 9.61
CA ALA A 52 38.82 4.27 8.70
C ALA A 52 38.28 4.15 7.26
N HIS A 53 37.98 2.93 6.80
CA HIS A 53 37.42 2.69 5.48
C HIS A 53 36.00 3.26 5.39
N LYS A 54 35.15 2.92 6.37
CA LYS A 54 33.78 3.46 6.42
C LYS A 54 33.76 4.97 6.60
N LEU A 55 34.65 5.53 7.41
CA LEU A 55 34.75 6.99 7.56
C LEU A 55 34.99 7.67 6.21
N ARG A 56 35.97 7.21 5.43
CA ARG A 56 36.25 7.76 4.10
C ARG A 56 35.07 7.62 3.17
N ASN A 57 34.40 6.48 3.16
CA ASN A 57 33.21 6.27 2.33
C ASN A 57 32.09 7.24 2.72
N TRP A 58 31.85 7.44 4.02
CA TRP A 58 30.85 8.38 4.50
C TRP A 58 31.22 9.85 4.31
N ASP A 59 32.51 10.20 4.29
CA ASP A 59 32.98 11.54 3.89
C ASP A 59 32.58 11.84 2.44
N ASN A 60 32.80 10.89 1.52
CA ASN A 60 32.38 11.01 0.13
C ASN A 60 30.85 11.11 0.00
N ILE A 61 30.09 10.35 0.80
CA ILE A 61 28.62 10.42 0.81
C ILE A 61 28.13 11.79 1.31
N ILE A 62 28.75 12.33 2.37
CA ILE A 62 28.40 13.66 2.89
C ILE A 62 28.71 14.73 1.83
N LYS A 63 29.87 14.68 1.19
CA LYS A 63 30.24 15.58 0.08
C LYS A 63 29.22 15.49 -1.07
N MET A 64 28.84 14.28 -1.48
CA MET A 64 27.81 14.05 -2.50
C MET A 64 26.46 14.67 -2.10
N LEU A 65 26.01 14.46 -0.86
CA LEU A 65 24.74 15.02 -0.36
C LEU A 65 24.78 16.56 -0.26
N GLN A 66 25.91 17.15 0.12
CA GLN A 66 26.10 18.60 0.15
C GLN A 66 26.01 19.21 -1.26
N ASN A 67 26.68 18.59 -2.24
CA ASN A 67 26.63 19.03 -3.63
C ASN A 67 25.22 18.90 -4.23
N PHE A 68 24.52 17.81 -3.90
CA PHE A 68 23.13 17.62 -4.32
C PHE A 68 22.19 18.64 -3.68
N GLU A 69 22.33 18.90 -2.38
CA GLU A 69 21.56 19.95 -1.69
C GLU A 69 21.79 21.34 -2.31
N ALA A 70 23.03 21.69 -2.65
CA ALA A 70 23.38 22.97 -3.27
C ALA A 70 22.77 23.16 -4.68
N THR A 71 22.42 22.07 -5.36
CA THR A 71 21.84 22.08 -6.71
C THR A 71 20.35 21.72 -6.72
N LEU A 72 19.78 21.44 -5.56
CA LEU A 72 18.36 21.15 -5.40
C LEU A 72 17.55 22.44 -5.33
N SER A 73 17.17 22.94 -6.51
CA SER A 73 16.45 24.19 -6.69
C SER A 73 15.46 24.09 -7.85
N ASN A 74 14.46 25.00 -7.87
CA ASN A 74 13.54 25.14 -9.00
C ASN A 74 14.27 25.48 -10.29
N THR A 75 15.37 26.22 -10.19
CA THR A 75 16.24 26.55 -11.32
C THR A 75 17.66 26.12 -11.02
N LEU A 76 18.32 25.55 -12.03
CA LEU A 76 19.69 25.09 -11.93
C LEU A 76 20.63 26.16 -12.48
N GLY A 77 21.67 26.52 -11.71
CA GLY A 77 22.64 27.54 -12.10
C GLY A 77 23.84 26.93 -12.83
N SER A 78 24.13 27.40 -14.05
CA SER A 78 25.26 26.90 -14.85
C SER A 78 26.61 27.04 -14.14
N ALA A 79 26.85 28.14 -13.44
CA ALA A 79 28.10 28.34 -12.69
C ALA A 79 28.31 27.27 -11.60
N GLU A 80 27.26 26.89 -10.87
CA GLU A 80 27.37 25.90 -9.80
C GLU A 80 27.53 24.48 -10.36
N VAL A 81 26.78 24.12 -11.40
CA VAL A 81 26.93 22.80 -12.07
C VAL A 81 28.33 22.65 -12.66
N TYR A 82 28.80 23.67 -13.38
CA TYR A 82 30.15 23.69 -13.94
C TYR A 82 31.22 23.58 -12.84
N LYS A 83 31.07 24.35 -11.76
CA LYS A 83 31.98 24.29 -10.62
C LYS A 83 32.03 22.90 -10.02
N GLN A 84 30.89 22.26 -9.78
CA GLN A 84 30.85 20.90 -9.22
C GLN A 84 31.49 19.88 -10.17
N LEU A 85 31.14 19.90 -11.47
CA LEU A 85 31.74 19.01 -12.48
C LEU A 85 33.26 19.24 -12.58
N SER A 86 33.70 20.49 -12.45
CA SER A 86 35.11 20.84 -12.59
C SER A 86 35.97 20.55 -11.37
N SER A 87 35.38 20.53 -10.18
CA SER A 87 36.06 20.23 -8.92
C SER A 87 36.02 18.75 -8.51
N MET A 88 35.54 17.85 -9.38
CA MET A 88 35.49 16.42 -9.06
C MET A 88 36.90 15.82 -8.89
N GLU A 89 37.11 15.17 -7.75
CA GLU A 89 38.31 14.39 -7.43
C GLU A 89 38.05 12.88 -7.61
N ILE A 90 39.11 12.07 -7.72
CA ILE A 90 38.95 10.61 -7.84
C ILE A 90 38.20 10.06 -6.62
N GLY A 91 37.09 9.36 -6.87
CA GLY A 91 36.18 8.84 -5.86
C GLY A 91 34.96 9.71 -5.61
N ASP A 92 34.92 10.95 -6.12
CA ASP A 92 33.75 11.81 -5.98
C ASP A 92 32.55 11.27 -6.76
N THR A 93 31.38 11.51 -6.17
CA THR A 93 30.08 11.28 -6.80
C THR A 93 29.27 12.57 -6.79
N LEU A 94 28.74 12.96 -7.95
CA LEU A 94 27.77 14.04 -8.09
C LEU A 94 26.42 13.46 -8.48
N VAL A 95 25.35 14.08 -8.00
CA VAL A 95 23.97 13.70 -8.29
C VAL A 95 23.23 14.96 -8.71
N PHE A 96 22.50 14.90 -9.82
CA PHE A 96 21.66 15.99 -10.31
C PHE A 96 20.27 15.45 -10.59
N HIS A 97 19.25 16.05 -9.97
CA HIS A 97 17.86 15.84 -10.34
C HIS A 97 17.52 16.80 -11.47
N ILE A 98 17.17 16.28 -12.64
CA ILE A 98 16.79 17.05 -13.82
C ILE A 98 15.27 17.10 -13.88
N ASN A 99 14.70 18.16 -13.29
CA ASN A 99 13.28 18.29 -13.06
C ASN A 99 12.47 18.29 -14.38
N GLY A 100 12.86 19.15 -15.34
CA GLY A 100 12.18 19.27 -16.63
C GLY A 100 12.07 17.98 -17.43
N GLN A 101 13.01 17.04 -17.23
CA GLN A 101 13.07 15.77 -17.96
C GLN A 101 12.86 14.53 -17.10
N ASN A 102 12.28 14.65 -15.90
CA ASN A 102 11.94 13.49 -15.04
C ASN A 102 13.08 12.46 -14.89
N ALA A 103 14.32 12.95 -14.75
CA ALA A 103 15.49 12.10 -14.75
C ALA A 103 16.44 12.50 -13.63
N CYS A 104 17.24 11.54 -13.19
CA CYS A 104 18.39 11.78 -12.34
C CYS A 104 19.64 11.38 -13.09
N VAL A 105 20.69 12.17 -12.94
CA VAL A 105 22.04 11.87 -13.43
C VAL A 105 22.97 11.68 -12.23
N VAL A 106 23.86 10.71 -12.32
CA VAL A 106 24.94 10.49 -11.37
C VAL A 106 26.26 10.46 -12.12
N PHE A 107 27.23 11.26 -11.70
CA PHE A 107 28.60 11.23 -12.22
C PHE A 107 29.52 10.65 -11.16
N ARG A 108 30.36 9.68 -11.53
CA ARG A 108 31.36 9.09 -10.63
C ARG A 108 32.74 9.23 -11.23
N LYS A 109 33.62 9.98 -10.57
CA LYS A 109 35.00 10.19 -11.05
C LYS A 109 35.87 9.00 -10.63
N ARG A 110 36.43 8.31 -11.62
CA ARG A 110 37.45 7.26 -11.47
C ARG A 110 38.80 7.80 -11.94
N ALA A 111 39.84 6.99 -11.85
CA ALA A 111 41.20 7.38 -12.22
C ALA A 111 41.35 7.74 -13.70
N THR A 112 40.71 7.00 -14.60
CA THR A 112 40.88 7.15 -16.06
C THR A 112 39.60 7.57 -16.77
N GLU A 113 38.47 7.62 -16.08
CA GLU A 113 37.15 7.83 -16.67
C GLU A 113 36.18 8.48 -15.67
N VAL A 114 35.12 9.09 -16.18
CA VAL A 114 33.94 9.48 -15.41
C VAL A 114 32.78 8.61 -15.85
N ILE A 115 32.16 7.92 -14.90
CA ILE A 115 30.95 7.15 -15.17
C ILE A 115 29.74 8.06 -15.05
N TYR A 116 29.06 8.27 -16.17
CA TYR A 116 27.71 8.82 -16.24
C TYR A 116 26.70 7.69 -16.05
N GLU A 117 25.76 7.85 -15.12
CA GLU A 117 24.62 6.97 -14.91
C GLU A 117 23.35 7.82 -14.96
N ALA A 118 22.28 7.32 -15.56
CA ALA A 118 20.98 8.00 -15.48
C ALA A 118 19.81 7.06 -15.22
N PHE A 119 18.72 7.61 -14.69
CA PHE A 119 17.49 6.86 -14.46
C PHE A 119 16.26 7.76 -14.39
N GLU A 120 15.09 7.16 -14.70
CA GLU A 120 13.77 7.76 -14.55
C GLU A 120 13.39 7.89 -13.06
N VAL A 121 12.82 9.03 -12.67
CA VAL A 121 12.52 9.33 -11.26
C VAL A 121 11.04 9.10 -10.91
N MET A 122 10.13 9.55 -11.77
CA MET A 122 8.70 9.29 -11.66
C MET A 122 8.25 8.40 -12.80
N PHE A 123 7.53 7.33 -12.49
CA PHE A 123 7.04 6.39 -13.51
C PHE A 123 5.68 6.81 -14.05
N PRO A 124 5.32 6.38 -15.27
CA PRO A 124 4.00 6.61 -15.83
C PRO A 124 2.87 6.16 -14.90
N ASN A 125 1.77 6.91 -14.86
CA ASN A 125 0.65 6.68 -13.96
C ASN A 125 0.05 5.29 -14.15
N GLU A 126 -0.05 4.82 -15.40
CA GLU A 126 -0.48 3.46 -15.72
C GLU A 126 0.39 2.40 -15.04
N LYS A 127 1.72 2.56 -15.05
CA LYS A 127 2.64 1.62 -14.40
C LYS A 127 2.53 1.65 -12.88
N VAL A 128 2.25 2.82 -12.29
CA VAL A 128 2.08 2.95 -10.85
C VAL A 128 0.76 2.31 -10.40
N MET A 129 -0.34 2.66 -11.06
CA MET A 129 -1.68 2.15 -10.74
C MET A 129 -1.84 0.66 -11.08
N GLY A 130 -1.21 0.19 -12.16
CA GLY A 130 -1.25 -1.20 -12.60
C GLY A 130 -0.33 -2.15 -11.82
N ALA A 131 0.55 -1.64 -10.96
CA ALA A 131 1.48 -2.47 -10.21
C ALA A 131 0.77 -3.23 -9.07
N ILE A 132 0.71 -4.56 -9.16
CA ILE A 132 0.29 -5.40 -8.03
C ILE A 132 1.37 -5.34 -6.95
N GLY A 133 1.06 -4.66 -5.85
CA GLY A 133 1.95 -4.50 -4.69
C GLY A 133 2.97 -3.36 -4.83
N LYS A 134 4.09 -3.59 -5.53
CA LYS A 134 5.18 -2.60 -5.66
C LYS A 134 5.77 -2.64 -7.06
N LEU A 135 5.97 -1.46 -7.65
CA LEU A 135 6.69 -1.33 -8.92
C LEU A 135 8.14 -1.81 -8.74
N ILE A 136 8.65 -2.59 -9.68
CA ILE A 136 10.03 -3.06 -9.68
C ILE A 136 10.76 -2.41 -10.84
N SER A 137 11.87 -1.73 -10.55
CA SER A 137 12.75 -1.16 -11.57
C SER A 137 14.22 -1.43 -11.24
N SER A 138 15.07 -1.45 -12.27
CA SER A 138 16.50 -1.68 -12.17
C SER A 138 17.26 -0.37 -12.32
N PHE A 139 18.28 -0.16 -11.48
CA PHE A 139 19.06 1.06 -11.43
C PHE A 139 20.57 0.78 -11.46
N PRO A 140 21.38 1.63 -12.12
CA PRO A 140 20.94 2.69 -13.04
C PRO A 140 20.41 2.12 -14.36
N GLY A 141 19.78 2.97 -15.18
CA GLY A 141 19.39 2.63 -16.54
C GLY A 141 20.61 2.63 -17.47
N PRO A 142 20.79 3.63 -18.35
CA PRO A 142 22.02 3.80 -19.12
C PRO A 142 23.21 4.13 -18.20
N ALA A 143 24.39 3.62 -18.57
CA ALA A 143 25.65 3.93 -17.91
C ALA A 143 26.78 3.99 -18.93
N ILE A 144 27.52 5.11 -18.94
CA ILE A 144 28.55 5.44 -19.93
C ILE A 144 29.83 5.83 -19.23
N ALA A 145 30.94 5.25 -19.64
CA ALA A 145 32.28 5.61 -19.21
C ALA A 145 32.85 6.62 -20.20
N VAL A 146 32.99 7.87 -19.76
CA VAL A 146 33.59 8.96 -20.53
C VAL A 146 35.08 9.04 -20.16
N PRO A 147 36.02 9.00 -21.13
CA PRO A 147 37.44 9.13 -20.83
C PRO A 147 37.74 10.43 -20.05
N SER A 148 38.65 10.36 -19.07
CA SER A 148 39.00 11.55 -18.28
C SER A 148 39.64 12.64 -19.14
N GLU A 149 40.38 12.28 -20.18
CA GLU A 149 40.92 13.21 -21.16
C GLU A 149 39.83 14.06 -21.85
N THR A 150 38.67 13.47 -22.18
CA THR A 150 37.52 14.19 -22.72
C THR A 150 36.84 15.01 -21.63
N PHE A 151 36.55 14.39 -20.49
CA PHE A 151 35.79 15.02 -19.41
C PHE A 151 36.55 16.20 -18.79
N GLU A 152 37.88 16.17 -18.74
CA GLU A 152 38.69 17.25 -18.16
C GLU A 152 38.84 18.45 -19.09
N VAL A 153 38.44 18.36 -20.36
CA VAL A 153 38.40 19.53 -21.25
C VAL A 153 37.41 20.56 -20.70
N PRO A 154 37.85 21.81 -20.41
CA PRO A 154 36.97 22.84 -19.84
C PRO A 154 35.74 23.13 -20.72
N ALA A 155 35.92 23.19 -22.04
CA ALA A 155 34.81 23.41 -22.99
C ALA A 155 33.77 22.29 -22.93
N PHE A 156 34.19 21.02 -22.83
CA PHE A 156 33.27 19.89 -22.70
C PHE A 156 32.44 19.99 -21.41
N ARG A 157 33.07 20.30 -20.26
CA ARG A 157 32.35 20.48 -18.98
C ARG A 157 31.39 21.65 -19.02
N GLN A 158 31.74 22.73 -19.73
CA GLN A 158 30.90 23.89 -19.90
C GLN A 158 29.64 23.55 -20.70
N GLU A 159 29.79 22.89 -21.85
CA GLU A 159 28.64 22.45 -22.66
C GLU A 159 27.78 21.41 -21.93
N LEU A 160 28.40 20.47 -21.21
CA LEU A 160 27.67 19.51 -20.39
C LEU A 160 26.87 20.20 -19.27
N ALA A 161 27.46 21.18 -18.59
CA ALA A 161 26.77 21.96 -17.57
C ALA A 161 25.59 22.74 -18.17
N SER A 162 25.80 23.43 -19.29
CA SER A 162 24.74 24.14 -20.01
C SER A 162 23.60 23.21 -20.41
N PHE A 163 23.92 22.05 -20.99
CA PHE A 163 22.93 21.04 -21.36
C PHE A 163 22.08 20.58 -20.17
N LEU A 164 22.72 20.24 -19.04
CA LEU A 164 22.00 19.79 -17.84
C LEU A 164 21.09 20.90 -17.27
N VAL A 165 21.55 22.15 -17.32
CA VAL A 165 20.80 23.32 -16.88
C VAL A 165 19.58 23.59 -17.76
N GLU A 166 19.77 23.56 -19.09
CA GLU A 166 18.67 23.72 -20.04
C GLU A 166 17.64 22.60 -19.86
N MET A 167 18.07 21.34 -19.78
CA MET A 167 17.16 20.21 -19.56
C MET A 167 16.44 20.28 -18.20
N HIS A 168 17.05 20.88 -17.17
CA HIS A 168 16.40 21.05 -15.88
C HIS A 168 15.33 22.15 -15.90
N ASN A 169 15.67 23.30 -16.49
CA ASN A 169 14.84 24.50 -16.49
C ASN A 169 13.71 24.44 -17.55
N ASP A 170 13.95 23.78 -18.69
CA ASP A 170 13.02 23.75 -19.82
C ASP A 170 12.16 22.48 -19.84
N PHE A 171 10.85 22.68 -20.02
CA PHE A 171 9.90 21.58 -20.24
C PHE A 171 9.67 21.40 -21.74
N LEU A 172 10.41 20.48 -22.33
CA LEU A 172 10.35 20.16 -23.75
C LEU A 172 9.03 19.45 -24.09
N LYS A 173 8.26 20.01 -25.03
CA LYS A 173 6.93 19.53 -25.40
C LYS A 173 6.94 18.09 -25.89
N GLU A 174 8.02 17.67 -26.55
CA GLU A 174 8.23 16.33 -27.10
C GLU A 174 8.43 15.26 -26.02
N ALA A 175 8.78 15.66 -24.80
CA ALA A 175 8.84 14.77 -23.64
C ALA A 175 7.51 14.74 -22.86
N LEU A 176 6.61 15.71 -23.07
CA LEU A 176 5.35 15.81 -22.35
C LEU A 176 4.30 14.88 -22.99
N PRO A 177 3.68 13.98 -22.21
CA PRO A 177 2.60 13.14 -22.71
C PRO A 177 1.39 14.00 -23.11
N THR A 178 0.71 13.60 -24.19
CA THR A 178 -0.51 14.25 -24.66
C THR A 178 -1.70 13.30 -24.52
N SER A 179 -2.86 13.86 -24.22
CA SER A 179 -4.13 13.16 -24.18
C SER A 179 -5.14 13.87 -25.09
N ARG A 180 -6.02 13.09 -25.72
CA ARG A 180 -7.04 13.63 -26.61
C ARG A 180 -8.26 14.05 -25.81
N LYS A 181 -8.55 15.35 -25.74
CA LYS A 181 -9.70 15.93 -25.03
C LYS A 181 -10.54 16.74 -26.01
N ALA A 182 -11.83 16.41 -26.09
CA ALA A 182 -12.77 17.05 -27.02
C ALA A 182 -12.27 17.11 -28.49
N GLY A 183 -11.55 16.08 -28.93
CA GLY A 183 -11.01 15.98 -30.29
C GLY A 183 -9.62 16.58 -30.52
N HIS A 184 -9.10 17.37 -29.57
CA HIS A 184 -7.77 18.01 -29.65
C HIS A 184 -6.75 17.34 -28.72
N ASP A 185 -5.49 17.34 -29.12
CA ASP A 185 -4.39 16.88 -28.28
C ASP A 185 -4.00 17.98 -27.29
N VAL A 186 -4.07 17.66 -26.01
CA VAL A 186 -3.74 18.55 -24.90
C VAL A 186 -2.65 17.88 -24.07
N ILE A 187 -1.69 18.66 -23.56
CA ILE A 187 -0.67 18.15 -22.64
C ILE A 187 -1.36 17.57 -21.41
N GLU A 188 -1.04 16.32 -21.06
CA GLU A 188 -1.54 15.68 -19.86
C GLU A 188 -0.65 16.08 -18.68
N GLU A 189 -0.99 17.21 -18.03
CA GLU A 189 -0.24 17.76 -16.88
C GLU A 189 -0.05 16.78 -15.72
N ARG A 190 -0.88 15.73 -15.62
CA ARG A 190 -0.81 14.72 -14.55
C ARG A 190 0.20 13.61 -14.85
N GLU A 191 0.65 13.49 -16.08
CA GLU A 191 1.60 12.47 -16.50
C GLU A 191 3.02 13.03 -16.43
N PRO A 192 3.99 12.31 -15.82
CA PRO A 192 5.37 12.77 -15.79
C PRO A 192 5.99 12.82 -17.19
N ALA A 193 6.92 13.74 -17.38
CA ALA A 193 7.69 13.85 -18.63
C ALA A 193 8.47 12.56 -18.92
N HIS A 194 8.66 12.22 -20.18
CA HIS A 194 9.48 11.09 -20.58
C HIS A 194 10.97 11.42 -20.46
N PRO A 195 11.80 10.57 -19.82
CA PRO A 195 13.20 10.90 -19.52
C PRO A 195 14.16 10.78 -20.70
N ARG A 196 13.68 10.85 -21.95
CA ARG A 196 14.46 10.49 -23.16
C ARG A 196 15.62 11.43 -23.42
N PHE A 197 15.48 12.71 -23.09
CA PHE A 197 16.54 13.69 -23.35
C PHE A 197 17.78 13.45 -22.48
N ILE A 198 17.59 12.92 -21.28
CA ILE A 198 18.69 12.52 -20.40
C ILE A 198 19.10 11.06 -20.67
N THR A 199 18.14 10.13 -20.66
CA THR A 199 18.46 8.70 -20.73
C THR A 199 18.89 8.22 -22.12
N GLN A 200 18.49 8.91 -23.20
CA GLN A 200 18.78 8.52 -24.57
C GLN A 200 19.62 9.57 -25.31
N LEU A 201 19.18 10.83 -25.39
CA LEU A 201 19.91 11.85 -26.15
C LEU A 201 21.28 12.13 -25.55
N LEU A 202 21.36 12.50 -24.26
CA LEU A 202 22.66 12.75 -23.62
C LEU A 202 23.54 11.50 -23.65
N THR A 203 22.97 10.31 -23.43
CA THR A 203 23.69 9.03 -23.60
C THR A 203 24.31 8.91 -25.00
N GLY A 204 23.57 9.23 -26.07
CA GLY A 204 24.06 9.22 -27.45
C GLY A 204 25.14 10.26 -27.71
N ILE A 205 24.99 11.47 -27.17
CA ILE A 205 26.01 12.53 -27.23
C ILE A 205 27.31 12.04 -26.57
N LEU A 206 27.24 11.45 -25.39
CA LEU A 206 28.41 10.95 -24.66
C LEU A 206 29.12 9.83 -25.41
N TYR A 207 28.39 8.92 -26.07
CA TYR A 207 29.00 7.94 -26.98
C TYR A 207 29.77 8.62 -28.13
N GLY A 208 29.18 9.65 -28.75
CA GLY A 208 29.83 10.42 -29.82
C GLY A 208 31.11 11.15 -29.38
N GLN A 209 31.25 11.43 -28.08
CA GLN A 209 32.42 12.09 -27.49
C GLN A 209 33.49 11.09 -26.97
N GLY A 210 33.50 9.87 -27.49
CA GLY A 210 34.45 8.82 -27.10
C GLY A 210 34.03 8.02 -25.86
N GLY A 211 32.80 8.22 -25.38
CA GLY A 211 32.23 7.40 -24.32
C GLY A 211 32.01 5.95 -24.77
N ARG A 212 32.09 5.03 -23.81
CA ARG A 212 31.79 3.60 -24.04
C ARG A 212 30.81 3.08 -22.99
N ALA A 213 30.16 1.95 -23.27
CA ALA A 213 29.30 1.31 -22.29
C ALA A 213 30.08 1.04 -20.99
N ALA A 214 29.58 1.52 -19.86
CA ALA A 214 30.18 1.26 -18.56
C ALA A 214 29.68 -0.07 -18.01
N ASP A 215 30.60 -0.90 -17.52
CA ASP A 215 30.25 -2.05 -16.71
C ASP A 215 29.95 -1.57 -15.28
N VAL A 216 28.65 -1.50 -14.96
CA VAL A 216 28.15 -1.07 -13.66
C VAL A 216 27.24 -2.15 -13.09
N LYS A 217 27.39 -2.40 -11.79
CA LYS A 217 26.49 -3.30 -11.06
C LYS A 217 25.12 -2.65 -10.92
N ARG A 218 24.13 -3.23 -11.59
CA ARG A 218 22.73 -2.81 -11.47
C ARG A 218 22.04 -3.54 -10.33
N PHE A 219 21.13 -2.86 -9.65
CA PHE A 219 20.30 -3.47 -8.62
C PHE A 219 18.83 -3.16 -8.85
N SER A 220 17.99 -4.15 -8.53
CA SER A 220 16.54 -3.99 -8.59
C SER A 220 16.03 -3.38 -7.30
N LYS A 221 15.15 -2.37 -7.43
CA LYS A 221 14.50 -1.71 -6.30
C LYS A 221 13.00 -1.86 -6.41
N ARG A 222 12.37 -2.24 -5.30
CA ARG A 222 10.91 -2.13 -5.12
C ARG A 222 10.57 -0.69 -4.77
N ILE A 223 9.86 -0.04 -5.67
CA ILE A 223 9.42 1.34 -5.57
C ILE A 223 8.01 1.31 -5.00
N ASN A 224 7.83 2.04 -3.89
CA ASN A 224 6.53 2.24 -3.28
C ASN A 224 6.11 3.67 -3.62
N ASP A 225 5.54 3.83 -4.80
CA ASP A 225 4.87 5.04 -5.26
C ASP A 225 3.36 4.78 -5.28
N ASP A 226 2.56 5.82 -5.14
CA ASP A 226 1.10 5.75 -5.11
C ASP A 226 0.54 7.05 -5.67
N ILE A 227 -0.67 6.99 -6.24
CA ILE A 227 -1.34 8.14 -6.84
C ILE A 227 -2.64 8.35 -6.07
N ARG A 228 -2.65 9.39 -5.23
CA ARG A 228 -3.80 9.72 -4.38
C ARG A 228 -4.41 11.02 -4.89
N TRP A 229 -5.70 10.97 -5.19
CA TRP A 229 -6.38 12.09 -5.82
C TRP A 229 -7.81 12.21 -5.30
N LEU A 230 -8.14 13.37 -4.71
CA LEU A 230 -9.50 13.71 -4.35
C LEU A 230 -9.76 15.19 -4.66
N LYS A 231 -10.50 15.44 -5.76
CA LYS A 231 -10.93 16.80 -6.17
C LYS A 231 -9.78 17.84 -6.19
N ALA A 232 -8.61 17.46 -6.70
CA ALA A 232 -7.42 18.31 -6.76
C ALA A 232 -6.94 18.56 -8.20
N LYS A 233 -6.11 19.58 -8.44
CA LYS A 233 -5.49 19.82 -9.77
C LYS A 233 -4.55 18.68 -10.15
N LEU A 234 -3.56 18.43 -9.28
CA LEU A 234 -2.57 17.36 -9.41
C LEU A 234 -2.73 16.35 -8.27
N PRO A 235 -2.53 15.05 -8.53
CA PRO A 235 -2.56 14.03 -7.50
C PRO A 235 -1.36 14.17 -6.57
N TRP A 236 -1.51 13.69 -5.34
CA TRP A 236 -0.36 13.40 -4.51
C TRP A 236 0.40 12.20 -5.11
N ARG A 237 1.72 12.35 -5.20
CA ARG A 237 2.67 11.28 -5.54
C ARG A 237 3.84 11.32 -4.58
N ARG A 238 4.53 10.19 -4.44
CA ARG A 238 5.68 10.16 -3.54
C ARG A 238 6.82 11.05 -4.07
N SER A 239 7.49 11.78 -3.18
CA SER A 239 8.60 12.68 -3.51
C SER A 239 9.63 12.02 -4.45
N PRO A 240 9.91 12.64 -5.62
CA PRO A 240 10.95 12.17 -6.54
C PRO A 240 12.34 12.23 -5.90
N ILE A 241 12.60 13.28 -5.12
CA ILE A 241 13.87 13.50 -4.43
C ILE A 241 14.16 12.40 -3.42
N TRP A 242 13.13 11.88 -2.74
CA TRP A 242 13.29 10.72 -1.87
C TRP A 242 13.76 9.47 -2.62
N LEU A 243 13.29 9.25 -3.86
CA LEU A 243 13.77 8.14 -4.67
C LEU A 243 15.23 8.36 -5.09
N VAL A 244 15.57 9.58 -5.54
CA VAL A 244 16.93 9.97 -5.93
C VAL A 244 17.91 9.72 -4.77
N LEU A 245 17.64 10.27 -3.59
CA LEU A 245 18.47 10.09 -2.39
C LEU A 245 18.67 8.59 -2.08
N ARG A 246 17.61 7.80 -2.15
CA ARG A 246 17.67 6.36 -1.87
C ARG A 246 18.46 5.57 -2.92
N ILE A 247 18.49 6.00 -4.17
CA ILE A 247 19.27 5.33 -5.23
C ILE A 247 20.73 5.77 -5.15
N ALA A 248 20.98 7.07 -5.00
CA ALA A 248 22.31 7.64 -4.83
C ALA A 248 23.05 7.03 -3.62
N LEU A 249 22.38 6.95 -2.46
CA LEU A 249 22.96 6.34 -1.27
C LEU A 249 23.15 4.83 -1.43
N GLN A 250 22.15 4.11 -1.95
CA GLN A 250 22.25 2.65 -2.08
C GLN A 250 23.36 2.23 -3.06
N SER A 251 23.51 2.95 -4.17
CA SER A 251 24.53 2.67 -5.19
C SER A 251 25.92 3.05 -4.70
N SER A 252 26.06 4.20 -4.05
CA SER A 252 27.38 4.71 -3.61
C SER A 252 27.91 4.00 -2.35
N LEU A 253 27.04 3.42 -1.52
CA LEU A 253 27.41 2.59 -0.37
C LEU A 253 27.49 1.09 -0.72
N PHE A 254 27.46 0.73 -2.00
CA PHE A 254 27.51 -0.67 -2.41
C PHE A 254 28.95 -1.14 -2.60
N GLU A 255 29.43 -1.99 -1.69
CA GLU A 255 30.78 -2.57 -1.72
C GLU A 255 30.84 -3.93 -2.45
N GLY A 256 29.80 -4.27 -3.22
CA GLY A 256 29.80 -5.43 -4.09
C GLY A 256 29.39 -6.76 -3.45
N VAL A 257 29.21 -6.81 -2.12
CA VAL A 257 28.73 -7.99 -1.38
C VAL A 257 27.27 -7.83 -0.96
N ASP A 258 26.93 -6.72 -0.30
CA ASP A 258 25.57 -6.42 0.13
C ASP A 258 25.29 -4.91 0.20
N HIS A 259 24.06 -4.55 0.60
CA HIS A 259 23.64 -3.16 0.82
C HIS A 259 23.47 -2.84 2.31
N SER A 260 24.25 -3.46 3.20
CA SER A 260 24.05 -3.38 4.65
C SER A 260 24.26 -1.97 5.19
N ASP A 261 25.29 -1.24 4.75
CA ASP A 261 25.54 0.12 5.23
C ASP A 261 24.41 1.09 4.87
N TYR A 262 23.88 1.02 3.64
CA TYR A 262 22.69 1.78 3.25
C TYR A 262 21.45 1.38 4.07
N LYS A 263 21.25 0.08 4.32
CA LYS A 263 20.09 -0.38 5.10
C LYS A 263 20.18 0.03 6.58
N ASN A 264 21.38 -0.02 7.16
CA ASN A 264 21.71 0.43 8.52
C ASN A 264 21.47 1.93 8.65
N PHE A 265 22.00 2.73 7.73
CA PHE A 265 21.74 4.17 7.69
C PHE A 265 20.25 4.49 7.60
N LEU A 266 19.49 3.80 6.76
CA LEU A 266 18.04 4.03 6.69
C LEU A 266 17.33 3.70 8.01
N ALA A 267 17.74 2.68 8.74
CA ALA A 267 17.16 2.40 10.06
C ALA A 267 17.47 3.53 11.05
N TYR A 268 18.70 4.05 11.03
CA TYR A 268 19.13 5.19 11.84
C TYR A 268 18.37 6.48 11.48
N PHE A 269 18.14 6.72 10.19
CA PHE A 269 17.36 7.84 9.69
C PHE A 269 15.90 7.78 10.15
N LEU A 270 15.25 6.60 10.04
CA LEU A 270 13.90 6.40 10.55
C LEU A 270 13.81 6.67 12.06
N ALA A 271 14.76 6.16 12.85
CA ALA A 271 14.81 6.42 14.30
C ALA A 271 14.99 7.92 14.62
N SER A 272 15.80 8.62 13.81
CA SER A 272 16.03 10.06 13.97
C SER A 272 14.79 10.90 13.68
N ILE A 273 14.03 10.59 12.63
CA ILE A 273 12.78 11.31 12.30
C ILE A 273 11.69 11.01 13.33
N LEU A 274 11.58 9.77 13.79
CA LEU A 274 10.63 9.40 14.85
C LEU A 274 10.90 10.16 16.16
N GLY A 275 12.16 10.29 16.57
CA GLY A 275 12.51 11.11 17.73
C GLY A 275 12.07 12.58 17.59
N GLN A 276 12.15 13.16 16.40
CA GLN A 276 11.65 14.53 16.16
C GLN A 276 10.13 14.62 16.24
N ALA A 277 9.39 13.66 15.67
CA ALA A 277 7.93 13.61 15.76
C ALA A 277 7.43 13.50 17.22
N MET A 278 8.16 12.75 18.05
CA MET A 278 7.86 12.66 19.48
C MET A 278 8.04 13.98 20.21
N LEU A 279 9.15 14.69 19.96
CA LEU A 279 9.41 16.00 20.56
C LEU A 279 8.37 17.05 20.18
N LYS A 280 7.78 16.93 18.98
CA LYS A 280 6.68 17.77 18.50
C LYS A 280 5.30 17.37 19.06
N GLY A 281 5.22 16.30 19.85
CA GLY A 281 3.98 15.89 20.50
C GLY A 281 2.93 15.31 19.55
N TRP A 282 3.33 14.78 18.40
CA TRP A 282 2.42 14.21 17.40
C TRP A 282 1.53 13.09 17.94
N SER A 283 0.44 12.79 17.23
CA SER A 283 -0.59 11.84 17.65
C SER A 283 -0.04 10.41 17.84
N SER A 284 -0.65 9.67 18.78
CA SER A 284 -0.16 8.34 19.20
C SER A 284 -0.19 7.29 18.08
N ASP A 285 -1.19 7.36 17.21
CA ASP A 285 -1.33 6.50 16.04
C ASP A 285 -0.18 6.71 15.04
N LEU A 286 0.17 7.96 14.74
CA LEU A 286 1.20 8.28 13.77
C LEU A 286 2.59 7.85 14.26
N ILE A 287 2.93 8.15 15.52
CA ILE A 287 4.21 7.70 16.10
C ILE A 287 4.28 6.16 16.22
N ASP A 288 3.17 5.48 16.46
CA ASP A 288 3.12 4.01 16.48
C ASP A 288 3.33 3.40 15.09
N ILE A 289 2.72 3.98 14.05
CA ILE A 289 2.95 3.60 12.64
C ILE A 289 4.43 3.76 12.28
N MET A 290 5.01 4.90 12.66
CA MET A 290 6.43 5.18 12.43
C MET A 290 7.34 4.18 13.16
N LYS A 291 7.05 3.91 14.45
CA LYS A 291 7.74 2.89 15.26
C LYS A 291 7.67 1.52 14.60
N LYS A 292 6.49 1.07 14.17
CA LYS A 292 6.30 -0.22 13.48
C LYS A 292 7.18 -0.33 12.23
N LYS A 293 7.27 0.73 11.42
CA LYS A 293 8.15 0.75 10.23
C LYS A 293 9.63 0.65 10.60
N MET A 294 10.06 1.40 11.61
CA MET A 294 11.43 1.37 12.16
C MET A 294 11.77 -0.03 12.70
N CYS A 295 10.94 -0.61 13.56
CA CYS A 295 11.17 -1.93 14.14
C CYS A 295 11.18 -3.04 13.07
N ARG A 296 10.27 -3.00 12.09
CA ARG A 296 10.30 -3.95 10.95
C ARG A 296 11.58 -3.82 10.14
N ARG A 297 12.16 -2.62 10.02
CA ARG A 297 13.44 -2.42 9.33
C ARG A 297 14.59 -3.05 10.11
N LEU A 298 14.64 -2.84 11.43
CA LEU A 298 15.62 -3.46 12.31
C LEU A 298 15.51 -5.00 12.25
N ALA A 299 14.30 -5.55 12.35
CA ALA A 299 14.08 -7.00 12.25
C ALA A 299 14.60 -7.60 10.92
N LYS A 300 14.47 -6.86 9.81
CA LYS A 300 15.00 -7.27 8.50
C LYS A 300 16.53 -7.20 8.38
N LEU A 301 17.21 -6.41 9.21
CA LEU A 301 18.67 -6.34 9.26
C LEU A 301 19.25 -7.53 10.04
N GLY A 302 18.50 -8.05 11.02
CA GLY A 302 18.89 -9.21 11.80
C GLY A 302 20.18 -8.99 12.59
N SER A 303 20.94 -10.07 12.79
CA SER A 303 22.18 -10.10 13.59
C SER A 303 23.32 -9.26 13.02
N SER A 304 23.25 -8.85 11.75
CA SER A 304 24.28 -8.02 11.09
C SER A 304 24.24 -6.53 11.49
N THR A 305 23.28 -6.14 12.33
CA THR A 305 23.09 -4.74 12.72
C THR A 305 24.15 -4.29 13.73
N PRO A 306 24.84 -3.14 13.52
CA PRO A 306 25.76 -2.58 14.52
C PRO A 306 25.09 -2.29 15.86
N GLU A 307 25.83 -2.46 16.96
CA GLU A 307 25.30 -2.32 18.33
C GLU A 307 24.72 -0.92 18.60
N PHE A 308 25.44 0.15 18.22
CA PHE A 308 24.97 1.53 18.40
C PHE A 308 23.60 1.78 17.74
N LEU A 309 23.35 1.13 16.59
CA LEU A 309 22.10 1.24 15.86
C LEU A 309 20.98 0.47 16.58
N GLN A 310 21.27 -0.74 17.06
CA GLN A 310 20.33 -1.52 17.87
C GLN A 310 19.92 -0.74 19.12
N GLN A 311 20.89 -0.19 19.85
CA GLN A 311 20.67 0.62 21.05
C GLN A 311 19.81 1.85 20.73
N LYS A 312 20.11 2.58 19.64
CA LYS A 312 19.33 3.76 19.23
C LYS A 312 17.87 3.41 18.91
N VAL A 313 17.64 2.36 18.11
CA VAL A 313 16.28 1.93 17.74
C VAL A 313 15.51 1.43 18.98
N GLN A 314 16.19 0.72 19.88
CA GLN A 314 15.58 0.23 21.12
C GLN A 314 15.21 1.38 22.07
N SER A 315 16.09 2.37 22.25
CA SER A 315 15.80 3.56 23.08
C SER A 315 14.59 4.32 22.53
N VAL A 316 14.59 4.66 21.24
CA VAL A 316 13.45 5.35 20.61
C VAL A 316 12.17 4.51 20.71
N GLY A 317 12.26 3.20 20.49
CA GLY A 317 11.12 2.29 20.63
C GLY A 317 10.53 2.26 22.06
N LYS A 318 11.39 2.22 23.08
CA LYS A 318 10.98 2.28 24.50
C LYS A 318 10.34 3.62 24.84
N GLU A 319 10.93 4.72 24.38
CA GLU A 319 10.39 6.07 24.62
C GLU A 319 9.01 6.24 23.96
N VAL A 320 8.80 5.72 22.74
CA VAL A 320 7.48 5.74 22.09
C VAL A 320 6.46 4.92 22.88
N ASN A 321 6.82 3.71 23.33
CA ASN A 321 5.90 2.89 24.12
C ASN A 321 5.52 3.60 25.43
N ALA A 322 6.49 4.13 26.16
CA ALA A 322 6.24 4.87 27.39
C ALA A 322 5.34 6.10 27.16
N LEU A 323 5.53 6.83 26.04
CA LEU A 323 4.68 7.96 25.67
C LEU A 323 3.24 7.54 25.37
N ILE A 324 3.05 6.47 24.60
CA ILE A 324 1.71 5.95 24.26
C ILE A 324 1.01 5.44 25.51
N GLU A 325 1.69 4.66 26.35
CA GLU A 325 1.14 4.16 27.61
C GLU A 325 0.75 5.29 28.56
N ARG A 326 1.58 6.34 28.66
CA ARG A 326 1.24 7.53 29.46
C ARG A 326 -0.03 8.19 28.95
N ARG A 327 -0.12 8.44 27.65
CA ARG A 327 -1.33 9.02 27.04
C ARG A 327 -2.57 8.13 27.23
N GLY A 328 -2.40 6.81 27.16
CA GLY A 328 -3.45 5.84 27.46
C GLY A 328 -3.97 5.95 28.89
N ARG A 329 -3.07 5.99 29.88
CA ARG A 329 -3.43 6.20 31.28
C ARG A 329 -4.13 7.54 31.52
N ASP A 330 -3.69 8.60 30.86
CA ASP A 330 -4.34 9.92 30.95
C ASP A 330 -5.79 9.87 30.44
N ILE A 331 -6.03 9.11 29.35
CA ILE A 331 -7.39 8.87 28.82
C ILE A 331 -8.23 8.05 29.80
N GLU A 332 -7.68 6.97 30.37
CA GLU A 332 -8.37 6.14 31.37
C GLU A 332 -8.78 6.96 32.60
N VAL A 333 -7.88 7.80 33.12
CA VAL A 333 -8.16 8.70 34.26
C VAL A 333 -9.24 9.73 33.91
N GLN A 334 -9.25 10.26 32.68
CA GLN A 334 -10.31 11.16 32.22
C GLN A 334 -11.65 10.43 32.10
N GLN A 335 -11.66 9.20 31.59
CA GLN A 335 -12.88 8.39 31.49
C GLN A 335 -13.43 7.98 32.86
N GLN A 336 -12.58 7.72 33.85
CA GLN A 336 -13.01 7.50 35.23
C GLN A 336 -13.67 8.73 35.88
N LYS A 337 -13.39 9.93 35.36
CA LYS A 337 -14.08 11.17 35.77
C LYS A 337 -15.38 11.42 35.01
N SER A 338 -15.62 10.69 33.91
CA SER A 338 -16.91 10.74 33.22
C SER A 338 -17.99 10.25 34.17
N SER A 339 -19.15 10.90 34.11
CA SER A 339 -20.32 10.49 34.87
C SER A 339 -20.57 9.00 34.65
N GLU A 340 -20.75 8.25 35.73
CA GLU A 340 -21.20 6.86 35.63
C GLU A 340 -22.45 6.79 34.76
N TRP A 341 -22.55 5.73 33.94
CA TRP A 341 -23.75 5.43 33.18
C TRP A 341 -24.94 5.41 34.14
N ASN A 342 -25.75 6.47 34.09
CA ASN A 342 -26.87 6.67 34.99
C ASN A 342 -28.15 6.71 34.14
N PRO A 343 -28.73 5.55 33.83
CA PRO A 343 -29.93 5.48 33.02
C PRO A 343 -31.14 6.18 33.66
N SER A 344 -31.09 6.46 34.97
CA SER A 344 -32.10 7.26 35.68
C SER A 344 -32.07 8.74 35.32
N LYS A 345 -30.98 9.24 34.72
CA LYS A 345 -30.84 10.62 34.24
C LYS A 345 -31.13 10.77 32.75
N LEU A 346 -31.41 9.67 32.04
CA LEU A 346 -31.82 9.73 30.64
C LEU A 346 -33.20 10.37 30.58
N ASP A 347 -33.31 11.48 29.88
CA ASP A 347 -34.59 12.02 29.48
C ASP A 347 -34.84 11.51 28.06
N ILE A 348 -35.40 10.31 27.94
CA ILE A 348 -35.59 9.67 26.63
C ILE A 348 -36.32 10.59 25.66
N ALA A 349 -37.26 11.42 26.12
CA ALA A 349 -37.97 12.34 25.26
C ALA A 349 -37.05 13.46 24.75
N ALA A 350 -36.26 14.09 25.62
CA ALA A 350 -35.31 15.13 25.21
C ALA A 350 -34.09 14.57 24.44
N ASP A 351 -33.53 13.45 24.89
CA ASP A 351 -32.32 12.81 24.35
C ASP A 351 -32.56 12.15 22.98
N THR A 352 -33.81 11.84 22.63
CA THR A 352 -34.21 11.42 21.26
C THR A 352 -34.61 12.60 20.38
N THR A 353 -34.69 13.81 20.93
CA THR A 353 -35.04 15.02 20.19
C THR A 353 -33.78 15.79 19.80
N ILE A 354 -33.30 15.56 18.58
CA ILE A 354 -32.13 16.28 18.07
C ILE A 354 -32.55 17.59 17.39
N THR A 355 -32.01 18.72 17.87
CA THR A 355 -32.22 20.02 17.22
C THR A 355 -31.28 20.14 16.03
N LEU A 356 -31.82 20.20 14.81
CA LEU A 356 -31.06 20.33 13.58
C LEU A 356 -31.30 21.70 12.92
N PRO A 357 -30.81 22.80 13.51
CA PRO A 357 -31.17 24.16 13.11
C PRO A 357 -30.81 24.49 11.65
N ASN A 358 -29.81 23.80 11.08
CA ASN A 358 -29.35 24.03 9.71
C ASN A 358 -29.85 22.98 8.71
N SER A 359 -30.64 22.00 9.14
CA SER A 359 -31.10 20.90 8.27
C SER A 359 -32.52 21.12 7.74
N HIS A 360 -33.18 22.24 8.11
CA HIS A 360 -34.56 22.51 7.72
C HIS A 360 -34.77 22.46 6.21
N SER A 361 -33.99 23.21 5.43
CA SER A 361 -34.13 23.27 3.97
C SER A 361 -33.87 21.93 3.28
N TYR A 362 -32.92 21.15 3.79
CA TYR A 362 -32.61 19.81 3.27
C TYR A 362 -33.73 18.81 3.54
N ILE A 363 -34.22 18.76 4.78
CA ILE A 363 -35.32 17.86 5.18
C ILE A 363 -36.61 18.26 4.46
N GLU A 364 -36.89 19.56 4.37
CA GLU A 364 -38.04 20.09 3.63
C GLU A 364 -37.98 19.72 2.15
N GLY A 365 -36.81 19.78 1.51
CA GLY A 365 -36.62 19.31 0.13
C GLY A 365 -36.91 17.82 -0.05
N ILE A 366 -36.47 16.96 0.88
CA ILE A 366 -36.76 15.52 0.84
C ILE A 366 -38.24 15.24 1.06
N LEU A 367 -38.87 15.89 2.04
CA LEU A 367 -40.29 15.70 2.36
C LEU A 367 -41.20 16.23 1.24
N GLN A 368 -40.83 17.32 0.58
CA GLN A 368 -41.51 17.82 -0.61
C GLN A 368 -41.42 16.84 -1.79
N HIS A 369 -40.30 16.12 -1.94
CA HIS A 369 -40.18 15.05 -2.94
C HIS A 369 -40.97 13.78 -2.55
N ALA A 370 -41.13 13.50 -1.26
CA ALA A 370 -41.97 12.39 -0.76
C ALA A 370 -43.48 12.68 -0.85
N SER A 371 -43.88 13.93 -1.07
CA SER A 371 -45.29 14.36 -1.07
C SER A 371 -46.04 14.12 -2.39
N SER A 372 -45.47 13.36 -3.33
CA SER A 372 -46.28 12.85 -4.44
C SER A 372 -47.31 11.87 -3.85
N PRO A 373 -48.61 12.05 -4.07
CA PRO A 373 -49.63 11.13 -3.57
C PRO A 373 -49.52 9.82 -4.36
N GLN A 374 -48.56 8.97 -3.97
CA GLN A 374 -48.62 7.57 -4.31
C GLN A 374 -49.85 6.99 -3.60
N LEU A 375 -50.77 6.45 -4.40
CA LEU A 375 -51.80 5.55 -3.91
C LEU A 375 -51.13 4.53 -2.99
N VAL A 376 -51.40 4.63 -1.69
CA VAL A 376 -50.98 3.61 -0.73
C VAL A 376 -51.70 2.34 -1.16
N SER A 377 -50.96 1.47 -1.84
CA SER A 377 -51.38 0.10 -2.08
C SER A 377 -51.78 -0.47 -0.71
N PRO A 378 -53.00 -1.01 -0.54
CA PRO A 378 -53.35 -1.67 0.70
C PRO A 378 -52.28 -2.72 1.00
N PHE A 379 -51.65 -2.61 2.17
CA PHE A 379 -50.68 -3.59 2.63
C PHE A 379 -51.43 -4.90 2.87
N SER A 380 -51.29 -5.82 1.92
CA SER A 380 -51.81 -7.18 2.00
C SER A 380 -50.62 -8.11 2.20
N PRO A 381 -50.21 -8.39 3.45
CA PRO A 381 -49.09 -9.28 3.71
C PRO A 381 -49.44 -10.70 3.23
N SER A 382 -48.80 -11.14 2.15
CA SER A 382 -48.74 -12.57 1.79
C SER A 382 -47.72 -13.23 2.71
N HIS A 383 -48.19 -13.95 3.73
CA HIS A 383 -47.32 -14.71 4.61
C HIS A 383 -47.29 -16.16 4.13
N VAL A 384 -46.10 -16.61 3.73
CA VAL A 384 -45.81 -18.05 3.61
C VAL A 384 -45.30 -18.50 4.99
N PRO A 385 -45.81 -19.60 5.55
CA PRO A 385 -45.25 -20.16 6.78
C PRO A 385 -43.75 -20.40 6.60
N ARG A 386 -42.95 -19.96 7.57
CA ARG A 386 -41.50 -20.22 7.57
C ARG A 386 -41.23 -21.71 7.69
N LEU A 387 -40.14 -22.17 7.09
CA LEU A 387 -39.66 -23.55 7.25
C LEU A 387 -38.96 -23.75 8.61
N LYS A 388 -38.56 -22.64 9.25
CA LYS A 388 -37.90 -22.62 10.55
C LYS A 388 -38.78 -23.28 11.62
N ASP A 389 -38.16 -24.11 12.45
CA ASP A 389 -38.76 -24.85 13.57
C ASP A 389 -39.62 -26.07 13.17
N ASN A 390 -39.37 -26.65 11.99
CA ASN A 390 -40.03 -27.88 11.57
C ASN A 390 -39.11 -29.11 11.80
N PRO A 391 -39.31 -29.89 12.88
CA PRO A 391 -38.46 -31.04 13.19
C PRO A 391 -38.77 -32.26 12.33
N ASP A 392 -39.89 -32.26 11.58
CA ASP A 392 -40.30 -33.40 10.75
C ASP A 392 -40.06 -33.12 9.27
N PHE A 393 -38.97 -33.69 8.75
CA PHE A 393 -38.61 -33.55 7.34
C PHE A 393 -39.62 -34.22 6.38
N SER A 394 -40.55 -35.05 6.87
CA SER A 394 -41.63 -35.61 6.04
C SER A 394 -42.55 -34.53 5.44
N SER A 395 -42.59 -33.35 6.07
CA SER A 395 -43.34 -32.19 5.61
C SER A 395 -42.65 -31.39 4.49
N PHE A 396 -41.35 -31.61 4.25
CA PHE A 396 -40.59 -31.01 3.16
C PHE A 396 -40.85 -31.74 1.84
N THR A 397 -42.12 -31.70 1.41
CA THR A 397 -42.49 -32.18 0.09
C THR A 397 -41.93 -31.25 -0.99
N LYS A 398 -41.83 -31.76 -2.22
CA LYS A 398 -41.37 -30.99 -3.37
C LYS A 398 -42.15 -29.68 -3.51
N ASP A 399 -43.48 -29.75 -3.47
CA ASP A 399 -44.34 -28.57 -3.63
C ASP A 399 -44.12 -27.54 -2.51
N CYS A 400 -43.87 -28.00 -1.27
CA CYS A 400 -43.58 -27.14 -0.13
C CYS A 400 -42.27 -26.37 -0.31
N LEU A 401 -41.18 -27.08 -0.62
CA LEU A 401 -39.86 -26.49 -0.82
C LEU A 401 -39.83 -25.57 -2.05
N SER A 402 -40.37 -26.02 -3.18
CA SER A 402 -40.40 -25.21 -4.41
C SER A 402 -41.22 -23.92 -4.22
N LEU A 403 -42.31 -23.96 -3.43
CA LEU A 403 -43.11 -22.75 -3.12
C LEU A 403 -42.36 -21.81 -2.18
N ALA A 404 -41.78 -22.32 -1.10
CA ALA A 404 -41.04 -21.51 -0.13
C ALA A 404 -39.83 -20.81 -0.77
N PHE A 405 -39.05 -21.55 -1.56
CA PHE A 405 -37.88 -21.02 -2.28
C PHE A 405 -38.24 -19.99 -3.36
N LYS A 406 -39.44 -20.07 -3.93
CA LYS A 406 -39.91 -19.10 -4.94
C LYS A 406 -40.37 -17.78 -4.33
N GLU A 407 -41.03 -17.84 -3.17
CA GLU A 407 -41.60 -16.68 -2.49
C GLU A 407 -40.54 -15.87 -1.75
N ASP A 408 -39.70 -16.53 -0.94
CA ASP A 408 -38.60 -15.87 -0.23
C ASP A 408 -37.35 -16.76 -0.20
N LYS A 409 -36.61 -16.71 -1.30
CA LYS A 409 -35.47 -17.59 -1.59
C LYS A 409 -34.44 -17.64 -0.46
N PHE A 410 -33.97 -16.48 0.00
CA PHE A 410 -32.88 -16.42 0.97
C PHE A 410 -33.33 -16.83 2.37
N ILE A 411 -34.53 -16.40 2.79
CA ILE A 411 -35.06 -16.80 4.11
C ILE A 411 -35.41 -18.28 4.12
N ALA A 412 -36.02 -18.81 3.06
CA ALA A 412 -36.39 -20.22 3.00
C ALA A 412 -35.17 -21.16 2.93
N LEU A 413 -34.10 -20.78 2.22
CA LEU A 413 -32.85 -21.55 2.23
C LEU A 413 -32.22 -21.56 3.63
N ALA A 414 -32.08 -20.39 4.26
CA ALA A 414 -31.55 -20.28 5.62
C ALA A 414 -32.39 -21.06 6.65
N ASP A 415 -33.71 -21.08 6.49
CA ASP A 415 -34.62 -21.85 7.35
C ASP A 415 -34.43 -23.35 7.18
N PHE A 416 -34.23 -23.82 5.95
CA PHE A 416 -33.96 -25.21 5.66
C PHE A 416 -32.60 -25.65 6.21
N GLU A 417 -31.55 -24.84 6.00
CA GLU A 417 -30.20 -25.05 6.57
C GLU A 417 -30.24 -25.12 8.10
N TYR A 418 -30.99 -24.22 8.74
CA TYR A 418 -31.20 -24.24 10.19
C TYR A 418 -31.88 -25.54 10.67
N CYS A 419 -32.88 -26.02 9.94
CA CYS A 419 -33.52 -27.30 10.24
C CYS A 419 -32.56 -28.48 10.06
N VAL A 420 -31.68 -28.43 9.05
CA VAL A 420 -30.63 -29.44 8.85
C VAL A 420 -29.66 -29.45 10.03
N GLU A 421 -29.15 -28.29 10.43
CA GLU A 421 -28.20 -28.16 11.55
C GLU A 421 -28.81 -28.63 12.89
N ASN A 422 -30.06 -28.26 13.19
CA ASN A 422 -30.61 -28.37 14.54
C ASN A 422 -31.55 -29.57 14.76
N HIS A 423 -32.14 -30.15 13.71
CA HIS A 423 -33.18 -31.19 13.85
C HIS A 423 -32.89 -32.48 13.08
N PHE A 424 -32.02 -32.44 12.08
CA PHE A 424 -31.84 -33.53 11.12
C PHE A 424 -31.34 -34.83 11.74
N ASP A 425 -30.30 -34.80 12.57
CA ASP A 425 -29.75 -35.99 13.22
C ASP A 425 -30.79 -36.71 14.09
N THR A 426 -31.62 -35.93 14.78
CA THR A 426 -32.71 -36.47 15.62
C THR A 426 -33.78 -37.14 14.74
N TRP A 427 -34.17 -36.49 13.64
CA TRP A 427 -35.16 -37.02 12.71
C TRP A 427 -34.67 -38.30 12.01
N ILE A 428 -33.41 -38.33 11.54
CA ILE A 428 -32.80 -39.50 10.89
C ILE A 428 -32.75 -40.70 11.83
N SER A 429 -32.36 -40.48 13.09
CA SER A 429 -32.30 -41.55 14.10
C SER A 429 -33.66 -42.23 14.33
N GLN A 430 -34.76 -41.51 14.13
CA GLN A 430 -36.13 -42.01 14.31
C GLN A 430 -36.71 -42.65 13.05
N THR A 431 -36.22 -42.28 11.87
CA THR A 431 -36.80 -42.67 10.56
C THR A 431 -35.91 -43.62 9.75
N LEU A 432 -34.75 -44.03 10.29
CA LEU A 432 -33.73 -44.82 9.60
C LEU A 432 -34.27 -46.06 8.84
N HIS A 433 -35.21 -46.79 9.44
CA HIS A 433 -35.79 -48.02 8.88
C HIS A 433 -37.10 -47.83 8.11
N GLN A 434 -37.60 -46.59 8.00
CA GLN A 434 -38.85 -46.32 7.28
C GLN A 434 -38.60 -46.30 5.76
N SER A 435 -39.42 -47.00 5.00
CA SER A 435 -39.26 -47.11 3.53
C SER A 435 -39.40 -45.78 2.78
N THR A 436 -39.97 -44.75 3.41
CA THR A 436 -40.20 -43.42 2.84
C THR A 436 -39.04 -42.45 3.02
N THR A 437 -38.11 -42.73 3.94
CA THR A 437 -37.04 -41.79 4.36
C THR A 437 -36.10 -41.45 3.22
N SER A 438 -35.66 -42.43 2.44
CA SER A 438 -34.77 -42.21 1.28
C SER A 438 -35.40 -41.32 0.22
N LYS A 439 -36.73 -41.45 0.00
CA LYS A 439 -37.48 -40.61 -0.93
C LYS A 439 -37.58 -39.17 -0.43
N ILE A 440 -37.83 -38.97 0.87
CA ILE A 440 -37.89 -37.62 1.48
C ILE A 440 -36.54 -36.93 1.36
N LEU A 441 -35.44 -37.63 1.70
CA LEU A 441 -34.08 -37.10 1.59
C LEU A 441 -33.70 -36.74 0.17
N SER A 442 -34.07 -37.57 -0.80
CA SER A 442 -33.83 -37.27 -2.22
C SER A 442 -34.54 -35.97 -2.65
N VAL A 443 -35.79 -35.77 -2.21
CA VAL A 443 -36.53 -34.53 -2.51
C VAL A 443 -35.84 -33.31 -1.87
N CYS A 444 -35.49 -33.40 -0.59
CA CYS A 444 -34.80 -32.33 0.13
C CYS A 444 -33.48 -31.95 -0.55
N LEU A 445 -32.66 -32.95 -0.89
CA LEU A 445 -31.36 -32.75 -1.53
C LEU A 445 -31.48 -32.04 -2.88
N PHE A 446 -32.34 -32.54 -3.78
CA PHE A 446 -32.42 -32.00 -5.13
C PHE A 446 -33.09 -30.61 -5.19
N GLU A 447 -34.14 -30.36 -4.40
CA GLU A 447 -34.82 -29.06 -4.40
C GLU A 447 -33.94 -27.98 -3.74
N TYR A 448 -33.21 -28.32 -2.67
CA TYR A 448 -32.26 -27.43 -2.02
C TYR A 448 -31.10 -27.09 -2.96
N MET A 449 -30.40 -28.11 -3.49
CA MET A 449 -29.23 -27.94 -4.35
C MET A 449 -29.54 -27.05 -5.57
N ALA A 450 -30.64 -27.32 -6.27
CA ALA A 450 -31.03 -26.56 -7.46
C ALA A 450 -31.29 -25.06 -7.16
N THR A 451 -31.77 -24.74 -5.96
CA THR A 451 -32.08 -23.37 -5.56
C THR A 451 -30.85 -22.65 -5.00
N ALA A 452 -30.11 -23.31 -4.12
CA ALA A 452 -28.95 -22.76 -3.41
C ALA A 452 -27.80 -22.41 -4.38
N GLU A 453 -27.51 -23.28 -5.37
CA GLU A 453 -26.46 -23.03 -6.36
C GLU A 453 -26.67 -21.71 -7.12
N ALA A 454 -27.91 -21.43 -7.51
CA ALA A 454 -28.26 -20.20 -8.21
C ALA A 454 -28.32 -18.98 -7.27
N ALA A 455 -28.62 -19.19 -5.99
CA ALA A 455 -28.74 -18.11 -5.01
C ALA A 455 -27.38 -17.63 -4.49
N TYR A 456 -26.43 -18.54 -4.30
CA TYR A 456 -25.21 -18.28 -3.53
C TYR A 456 -23.95 -18.02 -4.34
N LEU A 457 -23.99 -18.12 -5.68
CA LEU A 457 -22.85 -17.95 -6.61
C LEU A 457 -21.95 -16.70 -6.41
N SER A 458 -22.39 -15.70 -5.64
CA SER A 458 -21.66 -14.47 -5.36
C SER A 458 -21.23 -14.28 -3.90
N ASN A 459 -21.56 -15.23 -3.02
CA ASN A 459 -21.22 -15.21 -1.61
C ASN A 459 -20.50 -16.50 -1.19
N VAL A 460 -19.20 -16.38 -0.93
CA VAL A 460 -18.33 -17.50 -0.53
C VAL A 460 -18.72 -18.13 0.80
N GLU A 461 -19.36 -17.39 1.71
CA GLU A 461 -19.83 -17.91 3.00
C GLU A 461 -21.05 -18.80 2.80
N ASP A 462 -22.05 -18.31 2.06
CA ASP A 462 -23.27 -19.06 1.75
C ASP A 462 -22.98 -20.30 0.87
N GLU A 463 -22.02 -20.21 -0.05
CA GLU A 463 -21.53 -21.37 -0.82
C GLU A 463 -20.97 -22.47 0.09
N SER A 464 -20.23 -22.09 1.14
CA SER A 464 -19.70 -23.04 2.11
C SER A 464 -20.81 -23.74 2.90
N ILE A 465 -21.83 -23.00 3.34
CA ILE A 465 -22.99 -23.54 4.06
C ILE A 465 -23.78 -24.51 3.16
N MET A 466 -23.96 -24.15 1.89
CA MET A 466 -24.59 -25.01 0.90
C MET A 466 -23.88 -26.36 0.74
N LEU A 467 -22.55 -26.33 0.56
CA LEU A 467 -21.76 -27.56 0.40
C LEU A 467 -21.85 -28.46 1.63
N LEU A 468 -21.81 -27.88 2.84
CA LEU A 468 -21.95 -28.64 4.09
C LEU A 468 -23.34 -29.28 4.20
N THR A 469 -24.39 -28.51 3.94
CA THR A 469 -25.79 -28.99 3.99
C THR A 469 -26.03 -30.12 2.99
N ILE A 470 -25.50 -30.01 1.76
CA ILE A 470 -25.58 -31.07 0.74
C ILE A 470 -24.92 -32.35 1.24
N ILE A 471 -23.75 -32.25 1.89
CA ILE A 471 -23.03 -33.41 2.39
C ILE A 471 -23.75 -34.06 3.56
N ASP A 472 -24.33 -33.30 4.48
CA ASP A 472 -25.13 -33.87 5.57
C ASP A 472 -26.32 -34.67 5.05
N LEU A 473 -27.06 -34.12 4.08
CA LEU A 473 -28.17 -34.83 3.42
C LEU A 473 -27.70 -36.11 2.72
N TRP A 474 -26.54 -36.07 2.06
CA TRP A 474 -25.96 -37.24 1.39
C TRP A 474 -25.51 -38.32 2.39
N VAL A 475 -24.83 -37.93 3.49
CA VAL A 475 -24.41 -38.85 4.55
C VAL A 475 -25.62 -39.53 5.18
N ALA A 476 -26.71 -38.80 5.40
CA ALA A 476 -27.95 -39.38 5.89
C ALA A 476 -28.57 -40.36 4.90
N LEU A 477 -28.53 -40.07 3.59
CA LEU A 477 -29.01 -40.98 2.57
C LEU A 477 -28.21 -42.29 2.55
N ASP A 478 -26.88 -42.21 2.71
CA ASP A 478 -26.00 -43.38 2.85
C ASP A 478 -26.33 -44.21 4.09
N LYS A 479 -26.47 -43.57 5.26
CA LYS A 479 -26.90 -44.22 6.51
C LYS A 479 -28.22 -44.97 6.35
N VAL A 480 -29.22 -44.34 5.71
CA VAL A 480 -30.53 -44.95 5.45
C VAL A 480 -30.39 -46.12 4.47
N ALA A 481 -29.61 -45.98 3.41
CA ALA A 481 -29.38 -47.04 2.43
C ALA A 481 -28.70 -48.26 3.06
N VAL A 482 -27.66 -48.06 3.86
CA VAL A 482 -26.96 -49.13 4.60
C VAL A 482 -27.87 -49.80 5.63
N ALA A 483 -28.69 -49.03 6.33
CA ALA A 483 -29.63 -49.57 7.33
C ALA A 483 -30.75 -50.41 6.71
N GLN A 484 -31.24 -50.02 5.52
CA GLN A 484 -32.31 -50.74 4.81
C GLN A 484 -31.78 -51.91 3.97
N TYR A 485 -30.54 -51.79 3.47
CA TYR A 485 -29.87 -52.79 2.67
C TYR A 485 -28.47 -53.07 3.22
N PRO A 486 -28.33 -53.93 4.26
CA PRO A 486 -27.06 -54.15 4.95
C PRO A 486 -25.90 -54.62 4.06
N LEU A 487 -26.20 -55.22 2.90
CA LEU A 487 -25.18 -55.62 1.91
C LEU A 487 -24.39 -54.42 1.35
N LEU A 488 -24.95 -53.21 1.37
CA LEU A 488 -24.29 -51.98 0.92
C LEU A 488 -23.13 -51.58 1.82
N HIS A 489 -23.11 -52.00 3.08
CA HIS A 489 -22.00 -51.76 4.01
C HIS A 489 -20.65 -52.31 3.49
N ASN A 490 -20.67 -53.30 2.59
CA ASN A 490 -19.45 -53.90 2.04
C ASN A 490 -18.84 -53.09 0.89
N TYR A 491 -19.49 -52.01 0.45
CA TYR A 491 -19.05 -51.18 -0.66
C TYR A 491 -18.56 -49.82 -0.15
N SER A 492 -17.51 -49.30 -0.80
CA SER A 492 -17.03 -47.95 -0.52
C SER A 492 -18.03 -46.93 -1.05
N PRO A 493 -18.35 -45.86 -0.32
CA PRO A 493 -19.27 -44.83 -0.80
C PRO A 493 -18.57 -43.81 -1.73
N GLU A 494 -17.33 -44.08 -2.15
CA GLU A 494 -16.50 -43.31 -3.10
C GLU A 494 -16.19 -41.85 -2.72
N VAL A 495 -16.68 -41.36 -1.57
CA VAL A 495 -16.37 -40.04 -1.03
C VAL A 495 -15.16 -40.11 -0.08
N PRO A 496 -14.05 -39.40 -0.36
CA PRO A 496 -12.88 -39.38 0.51
C PRO A 496 -13.17 -38.77 1.88
N ALA A 497 -12.67 -39.38 2.95
CA ALA A 497 -12.83 -38.88 4.32
C ALA A 497 -12.15 -37.51 4.56
N ASP A 498 -11.26 -37.09 3.65
CA ASP A 498 -10.56 -35.82 3.70
C ASP A 498 -11.13 -34.73 2.76
N LEU A 499 -12.23 -35.01 2.06
CA LEU A 499 -12.87 -34.08 1.12
C LEU A 499 -13.13 -32.70 1.75
N LEU A 500 -13.54 -32.65 3.02
CA LEU A 500 -13.88 -31.42 3.73
C LEU A 500 -12.76 -30.81 4.57
N LYS A 501 -11.56 -31.42 4.60
CA LYS A 501 -10.42 -30.84 5.35
C LYS A 501 -10.07 -29.39 4.95
N PRO A 502 -10.17 -28.97 3.68
CA PRO A 502 -9.91 -27.58 3.30
C PRO A 502 -10.93 -26.56 3.84
N LEU A 503 -12.12 -27.02 4.27
CA LEU A 503 -13.18 -26.16 4.83
C LEU A 503 -13.14 -26.06 6.37
N LEU A 504 -12.27 -26.82 7.03
CA LEU A 504 -12.02 -26.69 8.47
C LEU A 504 -11.07 -25.48 8.71
N LEU A 505 -11.62 -24.38 9.22
CA LEU A 505 -10.87 -23.17 9.59
C LEU A 505 -9.89 -23.37 10.75
#